data_AF-A0A821Q8Y6-F1
#
_entry.id   AF-A0A821Q8Y6-F1
#
_cell.length_a   1.000
_cell.length_b   1.000
_cell.length_c   1.000
_cell.angle_alpha   90.00
_cell.angle_beta   90.00
_cell.angle_gamma   90.00
#
_symmetry.space_group_name_H-M   'P 1'
#
loop_
_entity.id
_entity.type
_entity.pdbx_description
1 polymer ?
#
loop_
_entity_poly.entity_id
_entity_poly.type
_entity_poly.pdbx_seq_one_letter_code
_entity_poly.pdbx_strand_id
1 'polypeptide(L)'
;MQAADNSNIQMNPQKSVLNQSSMKGNISKNTSIIQTLDAVLSLCQQIGKKTGVHSHIMMNAAGFQYTNVGDTTYCEHCHLEVSHWTVTMQPFSIHAERAPQCPFVVAVKQSDKSSFVTSWSFSTFATSNLTTSDSAEEGQPVK
;
A
#
# COMPACT_ATOMS: atom_id res chain seq x y z
N MET A 1 -32.79 55.69 30.10
CA MET A 1 -34.17 55.26 30.42
C MET A 1 -35.10 55.93 29.42
N GLN A 2 -35.42 55.24 28.32
CA GLN A 2 -36.47 55.63 27.39
C GLN A 2 -36.98 54.34 26.75
N ALA A 3 -38.23 54.02 27.07
CA ALA A 3 -38.99 52.93 26.51
C ALA A 3 -39.59 53.38 25.17
N ALA A 4 -39.62 52.47 24.20
CA ALA A 4 -40.65 52.42 23.18
C ALA A 4 -40.73 50.97 22.68
N ASP A 5 -41.74 50.30 23.20
CA ASP A 5 -42.37 49.09 22.70
C ASP A 5 -42.81 49.30 21.24
N ASN A 6 -42.62 48.30 20.38
CA ASN A 6 -43.58 48.04 19.31
C ASN A 6 -43.42 46.62 18.75
N SER A 7 -44.43 45.84 19.08
CA SER A 7 -44.62 44.44 18.76
C SER A 7 -45.18 44.24 17.34
N ASN A 8 -44.69 43.18 16.70
CA ASN A 8 -45.46 42.20 15.92
C ASN A 8 -46.16 42.65 14.60
N ILE A 9 -45.61 42.20 13.45
CA ILE A 9 -46.42 41.88 12.26
C ILE A 9 -46.06 40.46 11.80
N GLN A 10 -46.88 39.53 12.25
CA GLN A 10 -47.02 38.16 11.77
C GLN A 10 -47.62 38.17 10.36
N MET A 11 -46.95 37.56 9.39
CA MET A 11 -47.49 37.29 8.05
C MET A 11 -47.24 35.82 7.67
N ASN A 12 -48.33 35.07 7.62
CA ASN A 12 -48.53 33.78 6.94
C ASN A 12 -50.07 33.61 6.79
N PRO A 13 -50.67 32.73 5.96
CA PRO A 13 -50.25 32.01 4.74
C PRO A 13 -51.25 32.20 3.56
N GLN A 14 -50.82 32.00 2.32
CA GLN A 14 -51.72 31.50 1.26
C GLN A 14 -51.01 30.42 0.43
N LYS A 15 -51.61 29.23 0.46
CA LYS A 15 -51.31 28.08 -0.40
C LYS A 15 -51.62 28.42 -1.86
N SER A 16 -50.76 28.04 -2.78
CA SER A 16 -51.16 27.77 -4.17
C SER A 16 -50.65 26.39 -4.57
N VAL A 17 -51.56 25.41 -4.49
CA VAL A 17 -51.43 24.13 -5.17
C VAL A 17 -51.63 24.39 -6.67
N LEU A 18 -50.61 24.13 -7.48
CA LEU A 18 -50.79 23.90 -8.92
C LEU A 18 -50.39 22.46 -9.23
N ASN A 19 -51.43 21.68 -9.52
CA ASN A 19 -51.39 20.38 -10.14
C ASN A 19 -51.34 20.55 -11.67
N GLN A 20 -51.02 19.45 -12.36
CA GLN A 20 -51.05 19.20 -13.81
C GLN A 20 -49.72 19.56 -14.48
N SER A 21 -49.05 18.69 -15.24
CA SER A 21 -49.50 17.49 -15.96
C SER A 21 -48.29 16.66 -16.41
N SER A 22 -48.53 15.35 -16.54
CA SER A 22 -47.70 14.35 -17.19
C SER A 22 -47.02 14.83 -18.48
N MET A 23 -45.69 14.82 -18.51
CA MET A 23 -44.87 14.72 -19.73
C MET A 23 -43.97 13.49 -19.61
N LYS A 24 -44.51 12.32 -19.96
CA LYS A 24 -43.72 11.10 -20.17
C LYS A 24 -43.04 11.20 -21.53
N GLY A 25 -41.83 11.77 -21.56
CA GLY A 25 -41.01 11.90 -22.77
C GLY A 25 -39.58 11.40 -22.56
N ASN A 26 -39.27 10.21 -23.07
CA ASN A 26 -37.94 9.70 -23.43
C ASN A 26 -36.77 9.75 -22.40
N ILE A 27 -37.03 9.52 -21.11
CA ILE A 27 -35.98 9.20 -20.10
C ILE A 27 -35.65 7.70 -20.15
N SER A 28 -35.18 7.19 -21.29
CA SER A 28 -34.81 5.77 -21.40
C SER A 28 -33.48 5.56 -22.15
N LYS A 29 -33.22 6.35 -23.20
CA LYS A 29 -31.93 6.32 -23.90
C LYS A 29 -30.80 7.00 -23.12
N ASN A 30 -31.15 8.01 -22.31
CA ASN A 30 -30.18 8.78 -21.56
C ASN A 30 -29.78 8.12 -20.24
N THR A 31 -30.56 7.16 -19.73
CA THR A 31 -30.25 6.48 -18.46
C THR A 31 -28.96 5.66 -18.58
N SER A 32 -28.77 4.94 -19.68
CA SER A 32 -27.55 4.17 -19.95
C SER A 32 -26.33 5.10 -20.11
N ILE A 33 -26.51 6.25 -20.75
CA ILE A 33 -25.46 7.26 -20.93
C ILE A 33 -25.11 7.90 -19.57
N ILE A 34 -26.12 8.28 -18.78
CA ILE A 34 -25.94 8.86 -17.43
C ILE A 34 -25.25 7.85 -16.50
N GLN A 35 -25.67 6.58 -16.50
CA GLN A 35 -25.02 5.51 -15.75
C GLN A 35 -23.56 5.30 -16.17
N THR A 36 -23.28 5.40 -17.48
CA THR A 36 -21.91 5.28 -18.01
C THR A 36 -21.07 6.48 -17.58
N LEU A 37 -21.63 7.69 -17.60
CA LEU A 37 -20.93 8.91 -17.15
C LEU A 37 -20.64 8.89 -15.65
N ASP A 38 -21.56 8.41 -14.81
CA ASP A 38 -21.32 8.23 -13.37
C ASP A 38 -20.19 7.22 -13.12
N ALA A 39 -20.15 6.12 -13.88
CA ALA A 39 -19.08 5.13 -13.79
C ALA A 39 -17.71 5.71 -14.20
N VAL A 40 -17.66 6.50 -15.28
CA VAL A 40 -16.44 7.17 -15.73
C VAL A 40 -15.98 8.23 -14.72
N LEU A 41 -16.90 9.03 -14.18
CA LEU A 41 -16.59 10.02 -13.12
C LEU A 41 -16.06 9.34 -11.86
N SER A 42 -16.66 8.21 -11.45
CA SER A 42 -16.20 7.40 -10.32
C SER A 42 -14.77 6.90 -10.54
N LEU A 43 -14.46 6.41 -11.75
CA LEU A 43 -13.11 5.98 -12.11
C LEU A 43 -12.12 7.15 -12.13
N CYS A 44 -12.48 8.29 -12.73
CA CYS A 44 -11.66 9.50 -12.75
C CYS A 44 -11.37 10.02 -11.33
N GLN A 45 -12.36 9.95 -10.43
CA GLN A 45 -12.19 10.31 -9.02
C GLN A 45 -11.26 9.35 -8.28
N GLN A 46 -11.25 8.06 -8.65
CA GLN A 46 -10.33 7.07 -8.07
C GLN A 46 -8.88 7.27 -8.56
N ILE A 47 -8.68 7.65 -9.81
CA ILE A 47 -7.34 7.93 -10.38
C ILE A 47 -6.66 9.11 -9.66
N GLY A 48 -7.43 10.04 -9.09
CA GLY A 48 -6.91 11.21 -8.36
C GLY A 48 -6.52 10.97 -6.89
N LYS A 49 -6.81 9.80 -6.30
CA LYS A 49 -6.48 9.52 -4.89
C LYS A 49 -5.00 9.15 -4.78
N LYS A 50 -4.13 10.15 -4.64
CA LYS A 50 -2.72 9.93 -4.26
C LYS A 50 -2.69 9.39 -2.84
N THR A 51 -2.40 8.10 -2.71
CA THR A 51 -2.36 7.38 -1.42
C THR A 51 -1.13 7.71 -0.59
N GLY A 52 -0.19 8.54 -1.06
CA GLY A 52 0.97 8.96 -0.29
C GLY A 52 2.17 9.28 -1.16
N VAL A 53 3.29 9.65 -0.53
CA VAL A 53 4.56 9.96 -1.23
C VAL A 53 5.30 8.70 -1.70
N HIS A 54 5.01 7.53 -1.12
CA HIS A 54 5.61 6.25 -1.49
C HIS A 54 4.61 5.38 -2.24
N SER A 55 5.11 4.53 -3.15
CA SER A 55 4.26 3.61 -3.92
C SER A 55 3.68 2.50 -3.04
N HIS A 56 2.56 1.91 -3.48
CA HIS A 56 1.98 0.73 -2.81
C HIS A 56 2.98 -0.43 -2.71
N ILE A 57 3.80 -0.64 -3.74
CA ILE A 57 4.82 -1.70 -3.76
C ILE A 57 5.82 -1.47 -2.63
N MET A 58 6.29 -0.24 -2.45
CA MET A 58 7.24 0.13 -1.41
C MET A 58 6.65 0.00 0.00
N MET A 59 5.40 0.41 0.21
CA MET A 59 4.71 0.21 1.49
C MET A 59 4.52 -1.27 1.81
N ASN A 60 4.04 -2.05 0.84
CA ASN A 60 3.83 -3.49 1.02
C ASN A 60 5.15 -4.22 1.33
N ALA A 61 6.25 -3.86 0.66
CA ALA A 61 7.57 -4.42 0.92
C ALA A 61 8.09 -4.11 2.34
N ALA A 62 7.60 -3.03 2.96
CA ALA A 62 7.88 -2.69 4.35
C ALA A 62 6.85 -3.28 5.33
N GLY A 63 5.85 -4.04 4.88
CA GLY A 63 4.81 -4.63 5.71
C GLY A 63 3.65 -3.70 6.03
N PHE A 64 3.48 -2.62 5.27
CA PHE A 64 2.42 -1.62 5.42
C PHE A 64 1.40 -1.69 4.28
N GLN A 65 0.13 -1.44 4.60
CA GLN A 65 -0.96 -1.26 3.65
C GLN A 65 -1.64 0.09 3.87
N TYR A 66 -1.97 0.81 2.80
CA TYR A 66 -2.72 2.07 2.89
C TYR A 66 -4.16 1.83 3.35
N THR A 67 -4.66 2.67 4.26
CA THR A 67 -6.04 2.60 4.78
C THR A 67 -7.08 3.22 3.83
N ASN A 68 -6.63 3.80 2.70
CA ASN A 68 -7.42 4.62 1.77
C ASN A 68 -7.93 5.95 2.37
N VAL A 69 -7.40 6.36 3.53
CA VAL A 69 -7.65 7.66 4.15
C VAL A 69 -6.35 8.46 4.15
N GLY A 70 -6.24 9.43 3.24
CA GLY A 70 -5.01 10.23 3.09
C GLY A 70 -3.81 9.37 2.72
N ASP A 71 -2.70 9.56 3.45
CA ASP A 71 -1.48 8.77 3.34
C ASP A 71 -1.27 7.77 4.48
N THR A 72 -2.31 7.55 5.29
CA THR A 72 -2.22 6.63 6.43
C THR A 72 -2.02 5.19 5.97
N THR A 73 -1.05 4.53 6.60
CA THR A 73 -0.75 3.12 6.43
C THR A 73 -0.79 2.37 7.75
N TYR A 74 -1.09 1.08 7.72
CA TYR A 74 -1.01 0.22 8.89
C TYR A 74 -0.34 -1.12 8.57
N CYS A 75 0.26 -1.76 9.58
CA CYS A 75 0.77 -3.12 9.47
C CYS A 75 -0.24 -4.12 10.02
N GLU A 76 -0.56 -5.18 9.28
CA GLU A 76 -1.49 -6.22 9.74
C GLU A 76 -0.95 -7.08 10.90
N HIS A 77 0.38 -7.15 11.06
CA HIS A 77 1.01 -8.05 12.05
C HIS A 77 1.20 -7.41 13.42
N CYS A 78 1.46 -6.10 13.47
CA CYS A 78 1.72 -5.37 14.71
C CYS A 78 0.77 -4.20 14.93
N HIS A 79 -0.12 -3.91 13.97
CA HIS A 79 -1.08 -2.82 14.01
C HIS A 79 -0.46 -1.42 14.18
N LEU A 80 0.84 -1.27 13.89
CA LEU A 80 1.49 0.04 13.82
C LEU A 80 0.85 0.85 12.68
N GLU A 81 0.28 1.99 13.03
CA GLU A 81 -0.27 2.97 12.09
C GLU A 81 0.69 4.16 11.95
N VAL A 82 0.88 4.63 10.70
CA VAL A 82 1.75 5.75 10.38
C VAL A 82 1.10 6.59 9.29
N SER A 83 1.11 7.91 9.47
CA SER A 83 0.60 8.92 8.53
C SER A 83 1.63 10.03 8.35
N HIS A 84 1.35 10.98 7.44
CA HIS A 84 2.24 12.11 7.14
C HIS A 84 3.62 11.66 6.65
N TRP A 85 3.63 10.69 5.73
CA TRP A 85 4.83 10.18 5.11
C TRP A 85 5.54 11.28 4.33
N THR A 86 6.85 11.37 4.54
CA THR A 86 7.73 12.24 3.78
C THR A 86 8.66 11.39 2.91
N VAL A 87 9.14 11.97 1.81
CA VAL A 87 10.07 11.29 0.89
C VAL A 87 11.36 10.83 1.57
N THR A 88 11.73 11.46 2.68
CA THR A 88 12.90 11.12 3.49
C THR A 88 12.66 9.96 4.46
N MET A 89 11.40 9.63 4.77
CA MET A 89 11.06 8.53 5.67
C MET A 89 11.13 7.21 4.90
N GLN A 90 12.04 6.33 5.30
CA GLN A 90 12.11 4.96 4.77
C GLN A 90 11.11 4.06 5.51
N PRO A 91 10.10 3.48 4.82
CA PRO A 91 9.01 2.75 5.48
C PRO A 91 9.50 1.59 6.36
N PHE A 92 10.41 0.75 5.85
CA PHE A 92 10.93 -0.36 6.64
C PHE A 92 11.76 0.11 7.84
N SER A 93 12.55 1.18 7.71
CA SER A 93 13.30 1.75 8.83
C SER A 93 12.37 2.22 9.94
N ILE A 94 11.31 2.96 9.60
CA ILE A 94 10.28 3.39 10.54
C ILE A 94 9.60 2.19 11.21
N HIS A 95 9.29 1.14 10.44
CA HIS A 95 8.69 -0.08 10.98
C HIS A 95 9.62 -0.78 11.98
N ALA A 96 10.89 -0.96 11.59
CA ALA A 96 11.89 -1.64 12.40
C ALA A 96 12.29 -0.87 13.67
N GLU A 97 12.18 0.46 13.64
CA GLU A 97 12.42 1.34 14.78
C GLU A 97 11.24 1.36 15.76
N ARG A 98 10.01 1.54 15.25
CA ARG A 98 8.82 1.73 16.10
C ARG A 98 8.19 0.42 16.58
N ALA A 99 8.30 -0.66 15.81
CA ALA A 99 7.80 -1.97 16.17
C ALA A 99 8.85 -3.07 15.92
N PRO A 100 9.99 -3.06 16.66
CA PRO A 100 11.09 -3.99 16.44
C PRO A 100 10.74 -5.46 16.69
N GLN A 101 9.69 -5.72 17.46
CA GLN A 101 9.17 -7.06 17.79
C GLN A 101 8.02 -7.51 16.86
N CYS A 102 7.69 -6.72 15.83
CA CYS A 102 6.69 -7.12 14.84
C CYS A 102 7.12 -8.43 14.16
N PRO A 103 6.24 -9.45 14.05
CA PRO A 103 6.56 -10.73 13.39
C PRO A 103 7.15 -10.54 11.99
N PHE A 104 6.63 -9.60 11.21
CA PHE A 104 7.15 -9.25 9.89
C PHE A 104 8.60 -8.73 9.96
N VAL A 105 8.88 -7.76 10.85
CA VAL A 105 10.22 -7.17 11.01
C VAL A 105 11.24 -8.21 11.47
N VAL A 106 10.85 -9.07 12.43
CA VAL A 106 11.71 -10.14 12.95
C VAL A 106 12.07 -11.12 11.85
N ALA A 107 11.10 -11.56 11.04
CA ALA A 107 11.34 -12.48 9.93
C ALA A 107 12.32 -11.90 8.90
N VAL A 108 12.14 -10.65 8.48
CA VAL A 108 13.03 -9.99 7.51
C VAL A 108 14.46 -9.85 8.07
N LYS A 109 14.62 -9.46 9.34
CA LYS A 109 15.96 -9.36 9.98
C LYS A 109 16.66 -10.71 10.12
N GLN A 110 15.94 -11.83 10.13
CA GLN A 110 16.50 -13.18 10.23
C GLN A 110 16.95 -13.72 8.87
N SER A 111 16.22 -13.40 7.79
CA SER A 111 16.65 -13.79 6.43
C SER A 111 17.99 -13.16 6.05
N ASP A 112 18.28 -11.94 6.51
CA ASP A 112 19.55 -11.26 6.25
C ASP A 112 20.76 -11.91 6.93
N LYS A 113 20.52 -12.67 8.01
CA LYS A 113 21.58 -13.32 8.80
C LYS A 113 21.87 -14.75 8.36
N SER A 114 21.05 -15.33 7.49
CA SER A 114 21.14 -16.73 7.08
C SER A 114 22.03 -16.96 5.85
N SER A 115 22.75 -15.95 5.34
CA SER A 115 23.69 -16.09 4.22
C SER A 115 25.09 -16.53 4.66
N PHE A 116 25.19 -17.45 5.64
CA PHE A 116 26.47 -18.01 6.07
C PHE A 116 26.65 -19.41 5.45
N VAL A 117 27.30 -19.42 4.28
CA VAL A 117 28.02 -20.55 3.67
C VAL A 117 27.19 -21.83 3.42
N THR A 118 26.52 -21.91 2.28
CA THR A 118 26.35 -23.21 1.63
C THR A 118 27.69 -23.59 1.00
N SER A 119 28.58 -24.14 1.83
CA SER A 119 29.75 -24.88 1.38
C SER A 119 29.22 -25.98 0.49
N TRP A 120 29.36 -25.81 -0.82
CA TRP A 120 29.13 -26.90 -1.75
C TRP A 120 30.24 -27.92 -1.50
N SER A 121 30.00 -28.83 -0.57
CA SER A 121 30.74 -30.08 -0.49
C SER A 121 30.34 -30.88 -1.72
N PHE A 122 31.09 -30.73 -2.81
CA PHE A 122 31.11 -31.74 -3.86
C PHE A 122 31.68 -33.01 -3.24
N SER A 123 30.82 -33.86 -2.68
CA SER A 123 31.16 -35.25 -2.43
C SER A 123 31.34 -35.90 -3.79
N THR A 124 32.58 -35.97 -4.28
CA THR A 124 32.96 -36.89 -5.34
C THR A 124 32.77 -38.30 -4.81
N PHE A 125 31.70 -38.93 -5.26
CA PHE A 125 31.46 -40.36 -5.08
C PHE A 125 32.67 -41.12 -5.62
N ALA A 126 33.22 -41.99 -4.80
CA ALA A 126 34.33 -42.86 -5.16
C ALA A 126 33.92 -43.74 -6.35
N THR A 127 34.54 -43.53 -7.51
CA THR A 127 34.63 -44.56 -8.55
C THR A 127 36.01 -45.17 -8.43
N SER A 128 36.05 -46.39 -7.92
CA SER A 128 37.22 -47.25 -7.87
C SER A 128 37.78 -47.49 -9.27
N ASN A 129 39.07 -47.22 -9.46
CA ASN A 129 39.94 -48.06 -10.27
C ASN A 129 41.40 -47.90 -9.83
N LEU A 130 41.99 -49.06 -9.55
CA LEU A 130 43.39 -49.33 -9.26
C LEU A 130 44.19 -49.31 -10.58
N THR A 131 45.51 -49.12 -10.48
CA THR A 131 46.54 -49.22 -11.55
C THR A 131 46.66 -47.95 -12.43
N THR A 132 47.81 -47.38 -12.77
CA THR A 132 49.19 -47.89 -12.91
C THR A 132 50.17 -46.70 -12.74
N SER A 133 51.38 -47.01 -12.30
CA SER A 133 52.58 -46.16 -12.32
C SER A 133 52.79 -45.39 -13.63
N ASP A 134 53.14 -44.09 -13.58
CA ASP A 134 54.31 -43.58 -14.33
C ASP A 134 54.72 -42.13 -13.96
N SER A 135 56.02 -41.96 -13.74
CA SER A 135 56.92 -40.84 -14.09
C SER A 135 56.73 -39.37 -13.65
N ALA A 136 57.76 -38.91 -12.90
CA ALA A 136 58.47 -37.61 -12.94
C ALA A 136 57.70 -36.32 -12.56
N GLU A 137 58.23 -35.36 -11.80
CA GLU A 137 59.60 -34.93 -11.54
C GLU A 137 59.61 -34.12 -10.21
N GLU A 138 60.54 -34.42 -9.32
CA GLU A 138 60.92 -33.55 -8.20
C GLU A 138 61.89 -32.48 -8.70
N GLY A 139 61.58 -31.20 -8.43
CA GLY A 139 62.52 -30.09 -8.56
C GLY A 139 62.82 -29.48 -7.19
N GLN A 140 63.93 -29.92 -6.59
CA GLN A 140 64.47 -29.49 -5.29
C GLN A 140 65.02 -28.03 -5.28
N PRO A 141 65.38 -27.48 -4.09
CA PRO A 141 65.56 -26.04 -3.84
C PRO A 141 66.98 -25.54 -4.15
N VAL A 142 67.13 -24.22 -4.28
CA VAL A 142 68.45 -23.57 -4.39
C VAL A 142 68.56 -22.32 -3.50
N LYS A 143 69.44 -22.45 -2.50
CA LYS A 143 70.09 -21.50 -1.58
C LYS A 143 69.29 -20.82 -0.47
#